data_AF-A0A3M1X873-F1
#
_entry.id   AF-A0A3M1X873-F1
#
_cell.length_a   1.000
_cell.length_b   1.000
_cell.length_c   1.000
_cell.angle_alpha   90.00
_cell.angle_beta   90.00
_cell.angle_gamma   90.00
#
_symmetry.space_group_name_H-M   'P 1'
#
loop_
_entity.id
_entity.type
_entity.pdbx_description
1 polymer ?
#
loop_
_entity_poly.entity_id
_entity_poly.type
_entity_poly.pdbx_seq_one_letter_code
_entity_poly.pdbx_strand_id
1 'polypeptide(L)'
;FSTIQESVFNLNCALSGCHLGSSAPFGLDLSAGKAYNNLVNVPSGELPQLLRVAPGKPDSSYLVWKIEGRAGIQGQRMPRGRDPLPPEAIALIRRWIDAGAPNN
;
A
#
# COMPACT_ATOMS: atom_id res chain seq x y z
N PHE A 1 -6.03 -3.11 11.16
CA PHE A 1 -5.28 -3.60 9.99
C PHE A 1 -6.03 -4.73 9.28
N SER A 2 -6.58 -5.70 10.01
CA SER A 2 -7.37 -6.84 9.49
C SER A 2 -8.35 -6.47 8.36
N THR A 3 -9.21 -5.47 8.54
CA THR A 3 -10.16 -5.03 7.50
C THR A 3 -9.48 -4.56 6.21
N ILE A 4 -8.35 -3.85 6.31
CA ILE A 4 -7.60 -3.42 5.11
C ILE A 4 -6.98 -4.62 4.41
N GLN A 5 -6.44 -5.56 5.19
CA GLN A 5 -5.88 -6.79 4.63
C GLN A 5 -6.94 -7.56 3.84
N GLU A 6 -8.09 -7.81 4.43
CA GLU A 6 -9.16 -8.64 3.86
C GLU A 6 -9.89 -7.95 2.72
N SER A 7 -10.34 -6.71 2.93
CA SER A 7 -11.22 -6.02 1.99
C SER A 7 -10.48 -5.23 0.91
N VAL A 8 -9.18 -4.96 1.09
CA VAL A 8 -8.40 -4.17 0.11
C VAL A 8 -7.22 -4.97 -0.43
N PHE A 9 -6.27 -5.37 0.41
CA PHE A 9 -5.02 -5.96 -0.09
C PHE A 9 -5.21 -7.33 -0.70
N ASN A 10 -5.95 -8.24 -0.07
CA ASN A 10 -6.19 -9.58 -0.60
C ASN A 10 -6.89 -9.55 -1.98
N LEU A 11 -7.79 -8.59 -2.19
CA LEU A 11 -8.61 -8.53 -3.40
C LEU A 11 -7.93 -7.79 -4.55
N ASN A 12 -7.06 -6.81 -4.24
CA ASN A 12 -6.56 -5.87 -5.24
C ASN A 12 -5.03 -5.88 -5.40
N CYS A 13 -4.27 -6.36 -4.42
CA CYS A 13 -2.82 -6.16 -4.36
C CYS A 13 -2.05 -7.48 -4.24
N ALA A 14 -2.42 -8.32 -3.28
CA ALA A 14 -1.79 -9.60 -2.97
C ALA A 14 -2.22 -10.71 -3.94
N LEU A 15 -2.14 -10.39 -5.24
CA LEU A 15 -2.44 -11.29 -6.35
C LEU A 15 -1.13 -11.77 -6.98
N SER A 16 -1.14 -13.00 -7.51
CA SER A 16 0.01 -13.54 -8.25
C SER A 16 0.44 -12.60 -9.37
N GLY A 17 1.74 -12.32 -9.47
CA GLY A 17 2.31 -11.37 -10.43
C GLY A 17 2.13 -9.88 -10.07
N CYS A 18 1.46 -9.57 -8.96
CA CYS A 18 1.38 -8.24 -8.38
C CYS A 18 2.22 -8.19 -7.10
N HIS A 19 1.61 -8.25 -5.90
CA HIS A 19 2.30 -8.17 -4.62
C HIS A 19 2.12 -9.44 -3.78
N LEU A 20 2.28 -10.61 -4.39
CA LEU A 20 2.15 -11.91 -3.73
C LEU A 20 3.44 -12.73 -3.88
N GLY A 21 4.00 -13.16 -2.74
CA GLY A 21 5.13 -14.08 -2.70
C GLY A 21 6.49 -13.45 -3.03
N SER A 22 7.47 -14.30 -3.30
CA SER A 22 8.88 -13.91 -3.45
C SER A 22 9.18 -13.08 -4.70
N SER A 23 8.33 -13.14 -5.72
CA SER A 23 8.46 -12.35 -6.95
C SER A 23 7.82 -10.98 -6.86
N ALA A 24 7.25 -10.61 -5.70
CA ALA A 24 6.63 -9.31 -5.50
C ALA A 24 7.65 -8.18 -5.76
N PRO A 25 7.31 -7.17 -6.58
CA PRO A 25 8.20 -6.05 -6.90
C PRO A 25 8.73 -5.39 -5.63
N PHE A 26 10.03 -5.11 -5.63
CA PHE A 26 10.73 -4.49 -4.49
C PHE A 26 10.58 -5.26 -3.17
N GLY A 27 10.31 -6.57 -3.23
CA GLY A 27 10.07 -7.39 -2.04
C GLY A 27 8.81 -7.01 -1.27
N LEU A 28 7.87 -6.28 -1.88
CA LEU A 28 6.61 -5.87 -1.24
C LEU A 28 5.57 -6.99 -1.34
N ASP A 29 5.72 -8.03 -0.51
CA ASP A 29 4.72 -9.08 -0.35
C ASP A 29 3.59 -8.60 0.58
N LEU A 30 2.39 -8.44 0.02
CA LEU A 30 1.19 -7.96 0.70
C LEU A 30 0.26 -9.10 1.12
N SER A 31 0.72 -10.35 1.08
CA SER A 31 -0.03 -11.47 1.65
C SER A 31 -0.26 -11.30 3.16
N ALA A 32 -1.37 -11.88 3.63
CA ALA A 32 -1.73 -11.91 5.03
C ALA A 32 -0.58 -12.46 5.88
N GLY A 33 -0.31 -11.81 7.02
CA GLY A 33 0.81 -12.15 7.91
C GLY A 33 2.14 -11.49 7.55
N LYS A 34 2.31 -10.93 6.34
CA LYS A 34 3.55 -10.23 5.92
C LYS A 34 3.34 -8.74 5.63
N ALA A 35 2.18 -8.39 5.11
CA ALA A 35 1.89 -7.06 4.58
C ALA A 35 2.24 -5.92 5.54
N TYR A 36 1.87 -6.02 6.83
CA TYR A 36 2.14 -4.96 7.81
C TYR A 36 3.63 -4.64 7.92
N ASN A 37 4.45 -5.66 8.19
CA ASN A 37 5.90 -5.51 8.35
C ASN A 37 6.61 -5.08 7.07
N ASN A 38 6.02 -5.35 5.91
CA ASN A 38 6.54 -4.91 4.62
C ASN A 38 6.12 -3.47 4.25
N LEU A 39 5.16 -2.88 4.96
CA LEU A 39 4.61 -1.56 4.67
C LEU A 39 5.03 -0.50 5.69
N VAL A 40 4.82 -0.78 6.96
CA VAL A 40 4.88 0.25 8.02
C VAL A 40 6.32 0.51 8.40
N ASN A 41 6.75 1.78 8.33
CA ASN A 41 8.13 2.20 8.58
C ASN A 41 9.18 1.55 7.66
N VAL A 42 8.76 1.07 6.49
CA VAL A 42 9.67 0.51 5.47
C VAL A 42 9.88 1.54 4.36
N PRO A 43 11.13 1.85 3.95
CA PRO A 43 11.40 2.69 2.79
C PRO A 43 10.73 2.16 1.52
N SER A 44 10.24 3.06 0.67
CA SER A 44 9.75 2.66 -0.66
C SER A 44 10.91 2.18 -1.53
N GLY A 45 10.69 1.09 -2.27
CA GLY A 45 11.70 0.60 -3.22
C GLY A 45 11.84 1.48 -4.45
N GLU A 46 10.78 2.22 -4.81
CA GLU A 46 10.80 3.13 -5.96
C GLU A 46 11.32 4.52 -5.59
N LEU A 47 10.99 5.01 -4.40
CA LEU A 47 11.38 6.33 -3.88
C LEU A 47 11.87 6.21 -2.43
N PRO A 48 13.13 5.81 -2.20
CA PRO A 48 13.64 5.51 -0.85
C PRO A 48 13.59 6.67 0.15
N GLN A 49 13.42 7.91 -0.32
CA GLN A 49 13.21 9.09 0.54
C GLN A 49 11.83 9.14 1.21
N LEU A 50 10.89 8.30 0.79
CA LEU A 50 9.56 8.14 1.40
C LEU A 50 9.40 6.75 2.00
N LEU A 51 8.65 6.67 3.10
CA LEU A 51 8.19 5.38 3.61
C LEU A 51 7.01 4.89 2.77
N ARG A 52 6.89 3.57 2.60
CA ARG A 52 5.70 2.93 2.02
C ARG A 52 4.46 3.34 2.81
N VAL A 53 4.53 3.21 4.13
CA VAL A 53 3.58 3.79 5.09
C VAL A 53 4.36 4.52 6.18
N ALA A 54 4.12 5.83 6.29
CA ALA A 54 4.56 6.68 7.38
C ALA A 54 3.40 6.84 8.39
N PRO A 55 3.45 6.22 9.58
CA PRO A 55 2.41 6.35 10.59
C PRO A 55 2.06 7.80 10.91
N GLY A 56 0.76 8.11 10.96
CA GLY A 56 0.23 9.45 11.21
C GLY A 56 0.40 10.45 10.07
N LYS A 57 0.95 10.02 8.92
CA LYS A 57 1.28 10.90 7.78
C LYS A 57 0.78 10.30 6.47
N PRO A 58 -0.54 10.28 6.21
CA PRO A 58 -1.10 9.71 4.98
C PRO A 58 -0.55 10.39 3.73
N ASP A 59 -0.42 11.73 3.72
CA ASP A 59 0.10 12.46 2.57
C ASP A 59 1.61 12.33 2.35
N SER A 60 2.35 11.80 3.33
CA SER A 60 3.78 11.47 3.17
C SER A 60 4.02 9.97 2.97
N SER A 61 2.95 9.17 2.88
CA SER A 61 3.04 7.73 2.67
C SER A 61 2.98 7.39 1.18
N TYR A 62 4.02 6.74 0.68
CA TYR A 62 4.11 6.45 -0.76
C TYR A 62 3.00 5.50 -1.25
N LEU A 63 2.47 4.62 -0.39
CA LEU A 63 1.30 3.81 -0.70
C LEU A 63 0.11 4.68 -1.16
N VAL A 64 -0.16 5.78 -0.46
CA VAL A 64 -1.26 6.70 -0.77
C VAL A 64 -1.03 7.37 -2.12
N TRP A 65 0.21 7.75 -2.41
CA TRP A 65 0.56 8.36 -3.70
C TRP A 65 0.30 7.39 -4.85
N LYS A 66 0.70 6.12 -4.68
CA LYS A 66 0.51 5.06 -5.69
C LYS A 66 -0.95 4.75 -5.94
N ILE A 67 -1.80 4.70 -4.92
CA ILE A 67 -3.23 4.35 -5.11
C ILE A 67 -4.06 5.53 -5.64
N GLU A 68 -3.66 6.78 -5.34
CA GLU A 68 -4.32 7.98 -5.86
C GLU A 68 -3.78 8.43 -7.23
N GLY A 69 -2.61 7.94 -7.64
CA GLY A 69 -2.01 8.30 -8.93
C GLY A 69 -1.45 9.73 -8.95
N ARG A 70 -0.90 10.18 -7.83
CA ARG A 70 -0.38 11.56 -7.69
C ARG A 70 0.77 11.84 -8.66
N ALA A 71 0.94 13.12 -9.00
CA ALA A 71 2.16 13.57 -9.66
C ALA A 71 3.39 13.23 -8.79
N GLY A 72 4.47 12.74 -9.43
CA GLY A 72 5.71 12.37 -8.76
C GLY A 72 5.84 10.89 -8.36
N ILE A 73 4.82 10.05 -8.58
CA ILE A 73 5.01 8.60 -8.48
C ILE A 73 5.95 8.09 -9.57
N GLN A 74 6.70 7.03 -9.26
CA GLN A 74 7.42 6.27 -10.27
C GLN A 74 6.48 5.24 -10.90
N GLY A 75 6.62 5.02 -12.21
CA GLY A 75 5.76 4.10 -12.95
C GLY A 75 4.29 4.53 -12.97
N GLN A 76 3.39 3.57 -12.75
CA GLN A 76 1.94 3.78 -12.87
C GLN A 76 1.22 3.71 -11.51
N ARG A 77 0.02 4.32 -11.46
CA ARG A 77 -0.93 4.17 -10.34
C ARG A 77 -1.23 2.69 -10.09
N MET A 78 -1.36 2.31 -8.82
CA MET A 78 -1.81 0.99 -8.38
C MET A 78 -3.32 0.97 -8.08
N PRO A 79 -4.04 -0.13 -8.36
CA PRO A 79 -3.56 -1.33 -9.04
C PRO A 79 -3.24 -1.09 -10.53
N ARG A 80 -2.10 -1.60 -11.00
CA ARG A 80 -1.59 -1.35 -12.35
C ARG A 80 -2.45 -2.04 -13.40
N GLY A 81 -2.82 -1.31 -14.47
CA GLY A 81 -3.59 -1.87 -15.59
C GLY A 81 -4.99 -2.37 -15.22
N ARG A 82 -5.52 -1.92 -14.08
CA ARG A 82 -6.86 -2.22 -13.56
C ARG A 82 -7.54 -0.92 -13.17
N ASP A 83 -8.84 -0.99 -12.86
CA ASP A 83 -9.57 0.19 -12.37
C ASP A 83 -8.95 0.77 -11.09
N PRO A 84 -9.13 2.08 -10.84
CA PRO A 84 -8.82 2.69 -9.56
C PRO A 84 -9.49 1.97 -8.39
N LEU A 85 -8.84 2.01 -7.22
CA LEU A 85 -9.54 1.62 -6.01
C LEU A 85 -10.75 2.55 -5.80
N PRO A 86 -11.86 2.02 -5.30
CA PRO A 86 -12.99 2.85 -4.90
C PRO A 86 -12.55 3.92 -3.88
N PRO A 87 -13.13 5.13 -3.93
CA PRO A 87 -12.77 6.22 -3.02
C PRO A 87 -12.85 5.83 -1.53
N GLU A 88 -13.80 4.98 -1.15
CA GLU A 88 -13.98 4.49 0.21
C GLU A 88 -12.85 3.57 0.67
N ALA A 89 -12.26 2.77 -0.22
CA ALA A 89 -11.11 1.93 0.08
C ALA A 89 -9.85 2.77 0.28
N ILE A 90 -9.67 3.81 -0.55
CA ILE A 90 -8.59 4.79 -0.38
C ILE A 90 -8.77 5.52 0.96
N ALA A 91 -9.98 6.00 1.26
CA ALA A 91 -10.29 6.68 2.52
C ALA A 91 -10.06 5.78 3.74
N LEU A 92 -10.36 4.49 3.64
CA LEU A 92 -10.07 3.50 4.70
C LEU A 92 -8.56 3.40 4.96
N ILE A 93 -7.74 3.25 3.91
CA ILE A 93 -6.28 3.22 4.04
C ILE A 93 -5.77 4.52 4.65
N ARG A 94 -6.22 5.68 4.14
CA ARG A 94 -5.80 6.98 4.66
C ARG A 94 -6.09 7.13 6.15
N ARG A 95 -7.32 6.80 6.59
CA ARG A 95 -7.71 6.86 8.01
C ARG A 95 -6.89 5.92 8.89
N TRP A 96 -6.59 4.72 8.40
CA TRP A 96 -5.71 3.81 9.15
C TRP A 96 -4.30 4.36 9.32
N ILE A 97 -3.73 4.95 8.26
CA ILE A 97 -2.41 5.59 8.35
C ILE A 97 -2.47 6.78 9.31
N ASP A 98 -3.47 7.64 9.18
CA ASP A 98 -3.69 8.81 10.03
C ASP A 98 -3.80 8.46 11.52
N ALA A 99 -4.47 7.34 11.83
CA ALA A 99 -4.56 6.77 13.18
C ALA A 99 -3.25 6.14 13.70
N GLY A 100 -2.12 6.33 13.01
CA GLY A 100 -0.81 5.78 13.41
C GLY A 100 -0.54 4.37 12.88
N ALA A 101 -1.29 3.92 11.88
CA ALA A 101 -1.15 2.59 11.27
C ALA A 101 -1.13 1.43 12.30
N PRO A 102 -2.16 1.29 13.17
CA PRO A 102 -2.20 0.22 14.18
C PRO A 102 -2.26 -1.17 13.54
N ASN A 103 -1.58 -2.14 14.16
CA ASN A 103 -1.63 -3.55 13.76
C ASN A 103 -2.67 -4.33 14.58
N ASN A 104 -3.94 -4.09 14.28
CA ASN A 104 -5.10 -4.70 14.94
C ASN A 104 -6.02 -5.47 13.97
#